data_AF-A0A2P5CN84-F1
#
_entry.id   AF-A0A2P5CN84-F1
#
_cell.length_a   1.000
_cell.length_b   1.000
_cell.length_c   1.000
_cell.angle_alpha   90.00
_cell.angle_beta   90.00
_cell.angle_gamma   90.00
#
_symmetry.space_group_name_H-M   'P 1'
#
loop_
_entity.id
_entity.type
_entity.pdbx_description
1 polymer ?
#
loop_
_entity_poly.entity_id
_entity_poly.type
_entity_poly.pdbx_seq_one_letter_code
_entity_poly.pdbx_strand_id
1 'polypeptide(L)'
;PRRRIRRQPRGRHALSVFASSDIPTHVASYRVALSYPVSRSLELTTPPPEPPVEFELRQEVYDGDPYTDVANEVFSTFHAYAKSGTVVGPAVHVNYGRLEDYATLREIGVTVNGSIVLARF
;
A
#
# COMPACT_ATOMS: atom_id res chain seq x y z
N PRO A 1 12.67 -1.77 -28.02
CA PRO A 1 13.25 -0.43 -27.75
C PRO A 1 12.80 0.12 -26.37
N ARG A 2 13.55 -0.18 -25.30
CA ARG A 2 13.25 0.28 -23.94
C ARG A 2 14.01 1.58 -23.67
N ARG A 3 13.31 2.72 -23.68
CA ARG A 3 13.86 4.02 -23.24
C ARG A 3 14.17 3.94 -21.74
N ARG A 4 15.46 3.74 -21.40
CA ARG A 4 15.98 3.97 -20.06
C ARG A 4 15.97 5.47 -19.79
N ILE A 5 14.99 5.96 -19.04
CA ILE A 5 15.05 7.28 -18.45
C ILE A 5 16.15 7.25 -17.38
N ARG A 6 17.26 7.93 -17.65
CA ARG A 6 18.43 8.02 -16.78
C ARG A 6 18.14 9.06 -15.67
N ARG A 7 17.19 8.78 -14.76
CA ARG A 7 17.06 9.59 -13.54
C ARG A 7 18.31 9.33 -12.69
N GLN A 8 19.14 10.36 -12.48
CA GLN A 8 20.24 10.24 -11.52
C GLN A 8 19.65 9.86 -10.14
N PRO A 9 20.21 8.89 -9.42
CA PRO A 9 19.72 8.56 -8.08
C PRO A 9 19.90 9.79 -7.19
N ARG A 10 18.80 10.26 -6.59
CA ARG A 10 18.72 11.54 -5.83
C ARG A 10 19.84 11.69 -4.78
N GLY A 11 20.33 10.60 -4.20
CA GLY A 11 21.46 10.61 -3.26
C GLY A 11 22.76 11.17 -3.86
N ARG A 12 23.02 11.01 -5.16
CA ARG A 12 24.19 11.59 -5.83
C ARG A 12 24.10 13.11 -5.95
N HIS A 13 22.90 13.64 -6.09
CA HIS A 13 22.69 15.09 -6.18
C HIS A 13 22.97 15.76 -4.83
N ALA A 14 22.40 15.22 -3.74
CA ALA A 14 22.65 15.72 -2.40
C ALA A 14 24.15 15.67 -2.03
N LEU A 15 24.83 14.55 -2.34
CA LEU A 15 26.28 14.42 -2.16
C LEU A 15 27.05 15.55 -2.90
N SER A 16 26.67 15.83 -4.15
CA SER A 16 27.31 16.87 -4.96
C SER A 16 27.15 18.26 -4.36
N VAL A 17 25.96 18.59 -3.84
CA VAL A 17 25.65 19.90 -3.26
C VAL A 17 26.41 20.13 -1.96
N PHE A 18 26.50 19.12 -1.09
CA PHE A 18 27.25 19.23 0.16
C PHE A 18 28.76 19.28 -0.09
N ALA A 19 29.27 18.49 -1.04
CA ALA A 19 30.66 18.53 -1.43
C ALA A 19 31.05 19.90 -2.03
N SER A 20 30.18 20.53 -2.84
CA SER A 20 30.44 21.87 -3.39
C SER A 20 30.34 23.00 -2.36
N SER A 21 29.87 22.69 -1.16
CA SER A 21 29.78 23.62 -0.03
C SER A 21 30.88 23.37 1.01
N ASP A 22 31.91 22.60 0.66
CA ASP A 22 33.03 22.22 1.52
C ASP A 22 32.64 21.47 2.81
N ILE A 23 31.48 20.81 2.82
CA ILE A 23 31.00 20.00 3.94
C ILE A 23 31.53 18.57 3.79
N PRO A 24 32.28 18.02 4.78
CA PRO A 24 32.73 16.63 4.76
C PRO A 24 31.54 15.66 4.61
N THR A 25 31.48 14.95 3.48
CA THR A 25 30.32 14.11 3.12
C THR A 25 30.77 12.77 2.55
N HIS A 26 30.07 11.69 2.89
CA HIS A 26 30.29 10.35 2.35
C HIS A 26 28.96 9.61 2.17
N VAL A 27 28.97 8.51 1.40
CA VAL A 27 27.81 7.64 1.20
C VAL A 27 28.06 6.32 1.92
N ALA A 28 27.18 5.98 2.87
CA ALA A 28 27.16 4.67 3.53
C ALA A 28 26.02 3.81 2.95
N SER A 29 26.35 2.62 2.44
CA SER A 29 25.37 1.69 1.87
C SER A 29 25.00 0.60 2.86
N TYR A 30 23.71 0.36 3.05
CA TYR A 30 23.18 -0.69 3.92
C TYR A 30 22.34 -1.66 3.11
N ARG A 31 22.43 -2.95 3.44
CA ARG A 31 21.51 -3.97 2.94
C ARG A 31 20.39 -4.11 3.96
N VAL A 32 19.20 -3.66 3.58
CA VAL A 32 18.00 -3.69 4.42
C VAL A 32 16.90 -4.47 3.73
N ALA A 33 16.04 -5.12 4.50
CA ALA A 33 14.86 -5.79 3.98
C ALA A 33 13.79 -4.74 3.65
N LEU A 34 13.44 -4.63 2.37
CA LEU A 34 12.33 -3.81 1.89
C LEU A 34 11.30 -4.72 1.24
N SER A 35 10.03 -4.39 1.42
CA SER A 35 8.91 -5.08 0.78
C SER A 35 8.35 -4.23 -0.35
N TYR A 36 8.08 -4.85 -1.50
CA TYR A 36 7.44 -4.22 -2.65
C TYR A 36 6.30 -5.10 -3.16
N PRO A 37 5.20 -4.51 -3.65
CA PRO A 37 4.05 -5.27 -4.12
C PRO A 37 4.35 -5.94 -5.47
N VAL A 38 3.85 -7.15 -5.66
CA VAL A 38 3.88 -7.86 -6.95
C VAL A 38 2.52 -7.74 -7.65
N SER A 39 1.45 -8.07 -6.94
CA SER A 39 0.07 -7.97 -7.40
C SER A 39 -0.87 -7.84 -6.21
N ARG A 40 -2.10 -7.38 -6.46
CA ARG A 40 -3.19 -7.31 -5.49
C ARG A 40 -4.54 -7.36 -6.21
N SER A 41 -5.55 -7.89 -5.53
CA SER A 41 -6.94 -7.86 -5.93
C SER A 41 -7.82 -7.86 -4.69
N LEU A 42 -9.03 -7.34 -4.82
CA LEU A 42 -10.08 -7.41 -3.81
C LEU A 42 -11.39 -7.64 -4.55
N GLU A 43 -12.15 -8.63 -4.09
CA GLU A 43 -13.41 -9.03 -4.69
C GLU A 43 -14.42 -9.28 -3.56
N LEU A 44 -15.64 -8.78 -3.72
CA LEU A 44 -16.77 -9.08 -2.85
C LEU A 44 -17.64 -10.15 -3.52
N THR A 45 -17.66 -11.34 -2.93
CA THR A 45 -18.53 -12.42 -3.37
C THR A 45 -19.97 -12.16 -2.92
N THR A 46 -20.89 -12.07 -3.88
CA THR A 46 -22.32 -11.90 -3.67
C THR A 46 -23.06 -13.25 -3.76
N PRO A 47 -24.21 -13.40 -3.09
CA PRO A 47 -25.04 -14.59 -3.25
C PRO A 47 -25.59 -14.68 -4.70
N PRO A 48 -25.75 -15.89 -5.25
CA PRO A 48 -26.35 -16.07 -6.57
C PRO A 48 -27.76 -15.46 -6.66
N PRO A 49 -28.15 -14.86 -7.80
CA PRO A 49 -27.47 -14.88 -9.11
C PRO A 49 -26.51 -13.71 -9.36
N GLU A 50 -26.25 -12.86 -8.36
CA GLU A 50 -25.47 -11.64 -8.56
C GLU A 50 -23.99 -11.96 -8.82
N PRO A 51 -23.35 -11.34 -9.83
CA PRO A 51 -21.93 -11.51 -10.07
C PRO A 51 -21.11 -10.83 -8.98
N PRO A 52 -19.91 -11.35 -8.66
CA PRO A 52 -19.02 -10.71 -7.71
C PRO A 52 -18.66 -9.28 -8.10
N VAL A 53 -18.41 -8.44 -7.10
CA VAL A 53 -17.97 -7.07 -7.29
C VAL A 53 -16.46 -7.00 -7.18
N GLU A 54 -15.78 -6.71 -8.29
CA GLU A 54 -14.34 -6.43 -8.31
C GLU A 54 -14.07 -4.96 -7.96
N PHE A 55 -13.08 -4.71 -7.10
CA PHE A 55 -12.69 -3.36 -6.74
C PHE A 55 -11.49 -2.88 -7.56
N GLU A 56 -11.65 -1.74 -8.24
CA GLU A 56 -10.55 -1.06 -8.90
C GLU A 56 -9.62 -0.44 -7.85
N LEU A 57 -8.62 -1.20 -7.42
CA LEU A 57 -7.59 -0.77 -6.46
C LEU A 57 -6.59 0.18 -7.12
N ARG A 58 -7.07 1.24 -7.76
CA ARG A 58 -6.27 2.29 -8.38
C ARG A 58 -6.80 3.63 -7.94
N GLN A 59 -5.91 4.61 -7.81
CA GLN A 59 -6.33 5.97 -7.57
C GLN A 59 -6.92 6.50 -8.87
N GLU A 60 -8.15 6.99 -8.81
CA GLU A 60 -8.76 7.71 -9.93
C GLU A 60 -8.06 9.05 -10.13
N VAL A 61 -7.80 9.37 -11.40
CA VAL A 61 -7.31 10.68 -11.81
C VAL A 61 -8.52 11.57 -12.09
N TYR A 62 -8.47 12.81 -11.64
CA TYR A 62 -9.53 13.80 -11.85
C TYR A 62 -9.00 15.04 -12.58
N ASP A 63 -9.91 15.81 -13.16
CA ASP A 63 -9.57 17.02 -13.90
C ASP A 63 -8.83 18.04 -13.02
N GLY A 64 -7.63 18.42 -13.43
CA GLY A 64 -6.76 19.32 -12.69
C GLY A 64 -5.83 18.64 -11.67
N ASP A 65 -5.79 17.31 -11.61
CA ASP A 65 -4.81 16.59 -10.77
C ASP A 65 -3.38 16.89 -11.25
N PRO A 66 -2.54 17.58 -10.44
CA PRO A 66 -1.18 17.96 -10.81
C PRO A 66 -0.22 16.78 -10.93
N TYR A 67 -0.66 15.56 -10.60
CA TYR A 67 0.14 14.32 -10.65
C TYR A 67 -0.36 13.32 -11.70
N THR A 68 -1.29 13.73 -12.57
CA THR A 68 -1.83 12.89 -13.66
C THR A 68 -0.74 12.23 -14.51
N ASP A 69 0.31 12.99 -14.83
CA ASP A 69 1.42 12.57 -15.69
C ASP A 69 2.30 11.47 -15.06
N VAL A 70 2.32 11.38 -13.73
CA VAL A 70 3.08 10.40 -12.96
C VAL A 70 2.22 9.32 -12.32
N ALA A 71 0.89 9.36 -12.47
CA ALA A 71 -0.03 8.40 -11.85
C ALA A 71 0.32 6.93 -12.16
N ASN A 72 0.81 6.66 -13.38
CA ASN A 72 1.25 5.32 -13.81
C ASN A 72 2.68 4.95 -13.36
N GLU A 73 3.47 5.89 -12.83
CA GLU A 73 4.80 5.63 -12.27
C GLU A 73 4.76 5.18 -10.80
N VAL A 74 3.60 5.30 -10.14
CA VAL A 74 3.43 4.99 -8.72
C VAL A 74 3.18 3.49 -8.54
N PHE A 75 3.87 2.89 -7.56
CA PHE A 75 3.57 1.52 -7.15
C PHE A 75 2.12 1.42 -6.66
N SER A 76 1.47 0.29 -6.94
CA SER A 76 0.16 -0.01 -6.34
C SER A 76 0.22 0.14 -4.82
N THR A 77 -0.84 0.68 -4.21
CA THR A 77 -0.86 0.84 -2.75
C THR A 77 -0.76 -0.52 -2.06
N PHE A 78 -0.05 -0.60 -0.94
CA PHE A 78 0.19 -1.85 -0.23
C PHE A 78 0.63 -1.57 1.20
N HIS A 79 0.49 -2.58 2.07
CA HIS A 79 1.04 -2.55 3.42
C HIS A 79 2.44 -3.17 3.40
N ALA A 80 3.45 -2.34 3.64
CA ALA A 80 4.82 -2.81 3.74
C ALA A 80 4.94 -3.85 4.88
N TYR A 81 5.73 -4.90 4.63
CA TYR A 81 5.94 -6.05 5.53
C TYR A 81 4.71 -6.92 5.83
N ALA A 82 3.57 -6.69 5.17
CA ALA A 82 2.42 -7.59 5.28
C ALA A 82 2.72 -8.97 4.68
N LYS A 83 2.10 -10.02 5.26
CA LYS A 83 2.21 -11.38 4.77
C LYS A 83 1.48 -11.53 3.43
N SER A 84 2.15 -12.14 2.46
CA SER A 84 1.52 -12.52 1.19
C SER A 84 0.56 -13.70 1.36
N GLY A 85 -0.57 -13.65 0.66
CA GLY A 85 -1.51 -14.76 0.60
C GLY A 85 -2.86 -14.34 0.00
N THR A 86 -3.68 -15.34 -0.32
CA THR A 86 -5.07 -15.16 -0.72
C THR A 86 -5.95 -15.71 0.39
N VAL A 87 -6.91 -14.91 0.85
CA VAL A 87 -7.86 -15.30 1.91
C VAL A 87 -9.27 -14.96 1.46
N VAL A 88 -10.22 -15.81 1.86
CA VAL A 88 -11.65 -15.62 1.61
C VAL A 88 -12.36 -15.87 2.93
N GLY A 89 -13.27 -14.99 3.31
CA GLY A 89 -14.00 -15.09 4.57
C GLY A 89 -15.01 -13.98 4.74
N PRO A 90 -15.88 -14.07 5.76
CA PRO A 90 -16.86 -13.03 6.05
C PRO A 90 -16.15 -11.72 6.43
N ALA A 91 -16.71 -10.59 6.01
CA ALA A 91 -16.18 -9.27 6.36
C ALA A 91 -16.75 -8.79 7.70
N VAL A 92 -15.89 -8.29 8.59
CA VAL A 92 -16.29 -7.68 9.87
C VAL A 92 -15.66 -6.29 10.00
N HIS A 93 -16.47 -5.28 10.28
CA HIS A 93 -15.97 -3.94 10.54
C HIS A 93 -15.54 -3.79 12.00
N VAL A 94 -14.33 -3.27 12.24
CA VAL A 94 -13.75 -3.11 13.59
C VAL A 94 -13.34 -1.67 13.93
N ASN A 95 -13.98 -0.68 13.31
CA ASN A 95 -13.62 0.73 13.57
C ASN A 95 -12.10 0.96 13.34
N TYR A 96 -11.30 1.31 14.36
CA TYR A 96 -9.86 1.58 14.22
C TYR A 96 -8.97 0.34 14.41
N GLY A 97 -9.54 -0.83 14.66
CA GLY A 97 -8.76 -2.05 14.92
C GLY A 97 -7.97 -2.00 16.22
N ARG A 98 -8.43 -1.21 17.19
CA ARG A 98 -7.81 -1.13 18.52
C ARG A 98 -8.30 -2.25 19.42
N LEU A 99 -7.58 -2.49 20.52
CA LEU A 99 -7.92 -3.54 21.47
C LEU A 99 -9.35 -3.37 22.01
N GLU A 100 -9.75 -2.13 22.31
CA GLU A 100 -11.11 -1.79 22.76
C GLU A 100 -12.19 -2.08 21.70
N ASP A 101 -11.89 -1.92 20.42
CA ASP A 101 -12.84 -2.21 19.34
C ASP A 101 -13.14 -3.72 19.28
N TYR A 102 -12.12 -4.55 19.41
CA TYR A 102 -12.30 -6.02 19.47
C TYR A 102 -12.99 -6.48 20.76
N ALA A 103 -12.71 -5.82 21.89
CA ALA A 103 -13.40 -6.10 23.15
C ALA A 103 -14.91 -5.82 23.02
N THR A 104 -15.25 -4.67 22.45
CA THR A 104 -16.65 -4.27 22.18
C THR A 104 -17.33 -5.29 21.27
N LEU A 105 -16.69 -5.69 20.16
CA LEU A 105 -17.23 -6.72 19.26
C LEU A 105 -17.51 -8.04 19.99
N ARG A 106 -16.62 -8.45 20.90
CA ARG A 106 -16.82 -9.67 21.70
C ARG A 106 -18.00 -9.54 22.66
N GLU A 107 -18.17 -8.39 23.31
CA GLU A 107 -19.29 -8.13 24.24
C GLU A 107 -20.65 -8.20 23.54
N ILE A 108 -20.73 -7.73 22.29
CA ILE A 108 -21.95 -7.82 21.48
C ILE A 108 -22.10 -9.17 20.73
N GLY A 109 -21.23 -10.14 21.00
CA GLY A 109 -21.32 -11.50 20.45
C GLY A 109 -20.80 -11.69 19.02
N VAL A 110 -20.03 -10.73 18.49
CA VAL A 110 -19.43 -10.83 17.15
C VAL A 110 -18.10 -11.60 17.23
N THR A 111 -17.99 -12.70 16.49
CA THR A 111 -16.76 -13.51 16.39
C THR A 111 -15.96 -13.12 15.15
N VAL A 112 -14.71 -12.68 15.35
CA VAL A 112 -13.81 -12.27 14.26
C VAL A 112 -12.90 -13.38 13.75
N ASN A 113 -12.85 -14.52 14.44
CA ASN A 113 -11.98 -15.64 14.04
C ASN A 113 -12.43 -16.18 12.67
N GLY A 114 -11.48 -16.33 11.73
CA GLY A 114 -11.74 -16.74 10.36
C GLY A 114 -12.37 -15.66 9.47
N SER A 115 -12.53 -14.44 9.97
CA SER A 115 -13.09 -13.31 9.23
C SER A 115 -12.00 -12.41 8.63
N ILE A 116 -12.37 -11.67 7.57
CA ILE A 116 -11.59 -10.56 7.03
C ILE A 116 -12.03 -9.28 7.75
N VAL A 117 -11.12 -8.64 8.47
CA VAL A 117 -11.45 -7.48 9.29
C VAL A 117 -11.14 -6.18 8.55
N LEU A 118 -12.12 -5.27 8.53
CA LEU A 118 -12.00 -3.94 7.92
C LEU A 118 -11.85 -2.87 9.01
N ALA A 119 -10.68 -2.24 9.05
CA ALA A 119 -10.34 -1.15 9.96
C ALA A 119 -10.06 0.15 9.17
N ARG A 120 -10.38 1.29 9.77
CA ARG A 120 -10.03 2.62 9.26
C ARG A 120 -8.72 3.11 9.89
N PHE A 121 -7.94 3.81 9.06
CA PHE A 121 -6.74 4.54 9.49
C PHE A 121 -7.08 5.96 9.94
#